data_AF-A0AAF0UV27-F1
#
_entry.id   AF-A0AAF0UV27-F1
#
_cell.length_a   1.000
_cell.length_b   1.000
_cell.length_c   1.000
_cell.angle_alpha   90.00
_cell.angle_beta   90.00
_cell.angle_gamma   90.00
#
_symmetry.space_group_name_H-M   'P 1'
#
loop_
_entity.id
_entity.type
_entity.pdbx_description
1 polymer ?
#
loop_
_entity_poly.entity_id
_entity_poly.type
_entity_poly.pdbx_seq_one_letter_code
_entity_poly.pdbx_strand_id
1 'polypeptide(L)'
;MNSFKHNFFFFSFIFLLNLVIIKSSSLTPKLESHWWTPGFEVHINSSLPINSNPLKFRCKSADDDLGDIVLRTNEEFKFHFNEHFLGGTLYFCHFYWDSKDTSHDIFNDKIADKCGLESGFFLSECYWKVQEDGFYFSGRQNGEFKQMYTWQ
;
A
#
# COMPACT_ATOMS: atom_id res chain seq x y z
N MET A 1 58.93 14.96 -33.96
CA MET A 1 58.36 13.73 -33.35
C MET A 1 59.01 13.58 -31.98
N ASN A 2 58.40 13.89 -30.83
CA ASN A 2 57.00 14.02 -30.44
C ASN A 2 56.73 15.36 -29.72
N SER A 3 55.49 15.85 -29.84
CA SER A 3 54.85 17.12 -29.40
C SER A 3 55.16 17.52 -27.92
N PHE A 4 55.59 18.73 -27.51
CA PHE A 4 54.93 20.07 -27.43
C PHE A 4 53.48 19.99 -26.83
N LYS A 5 52.99 20.70 -25.79
CA LYS A 5 53.26 22.00 -25.13
C LYS A 5 52.72 22.06 -23.67
N HIS A 6 53.50 22.71 -22.81
CA HIS A 6 53.18 23.69 -21.74
C HIS A 6 51.84 23.78 -20.97
N ASN A 7 52.02 23.87 -19.64
CA ASN A 7 51.46 24.83 -18.65
C ASN A 7 50.01 25.32 -18.77
N PHE A 8 49.23 25.13 -17.71
CA PHE A 8 48.40 26.19 -17.07
C PHE A 8 47.85 25.67 -15.73
N PHE A 9 48.36 26.11 -14.59
CA PHE A 9 47.67 27.05 -13.69
C PHE A 9 46.19 26.71 -13.43
N PHE A 10 45.88 26.26 -12.21
CA PHE A 10 44.70 26.62 -11.39
C PHE A 10 44.76 25.78 -10.10
N PHE A 11 45.69 26.09 -9.19
CA PHE A 11 45.36 26.85 -7.98
C PHE A 11 43.89 26.69 -7.51
N SER A 12 43.70 25.88 -6.48
CA SER A 12 42.90 26.21 -5.29
C SER A 12 41.91 27.37 -5.44
N PHE A 13 40.74 27.16 -6.06
CA PHE A 13 39.60 28.07 -5.92
C PHE A 13 38.26 27.49 -6.46
N ILE A 14 37.68 26.47 -5.84
CA ILE A 14 36.20 26.36 -5.72
C ILE A 14 35.87 25.73 -4.36
N PHE A 15 36.29 26.41 -3.28
CA PHE A 15 35.75 26.22 -1.93
C PHE A 15 34.78 27.37 -1.63
N LEU A 16 33.85 27.71 -2.55
CA LEU A 16 32.77 28.68 -2.29
C LEU A 16 31.58 28.40 -3.24
N LEU A 17 30.93 27.26 -3.05
CA LEU A 17 29.53 27.08 -3.43
C LEU A 17 28.77 26.43 -2.28
N ASN A 18 29.00 26.97 -1.08
CA ASN A 18 28.04 26.95 0.02
C ASN A 18 27.22 28.23 -0.08
N LEU A 19 26.19 28.21 -0.92
CA LEU A 19 25.07 29.15 -0.82
C LEU A 19 23.79 28.31 -0.77
N VAL A 20 23.43 27.95 0.46
CA VAL A 20 22.05 27.84 0.94
C VAL A 20 21.07 27.13 -0.01
N ILE A 21 20.94 25.81 0.16
CA ILE A 21 19.63 25.17 -0.07
C ILE A 21 19.06 24.86 1.31
N ILE A 22 18.53 25.89 1.98
CA ILE A 22 17.61 25.67 3.09
C ILE A 22 16.21 26.03 2.59
N LYS A 23 15.44 24.99 2.29
CA LYS A 23 14.10 24.70 2.83
C LYS A 23 13.30 23.87 1.83
N SER A 24 13.11 22.60 2.14
CA SER A 24 11.76 22.07 2.18
C SER A 24 11.66 21.07 3.32
N SER A 25 10.50 21.13 3.97
CA SER A 25 10.06 20.37 5.13
C SER A 25 10.41 18.88 5.10
N SER A 26 10.62 18.33 6.28
CA SER A 26 10.61 16.90 6.62
C SER A 26 9.73 16.07 5.68
N LEU A 27 10.36 15.35 4.78
CA LEU A 27 9.81 14.16 4.15
C LEU A 27 10.91 13.13 4.25
N THR A 28 10.63 12.06 5.00
CA THR A 28 11.33 10.79 4.86
C THR A 28 11.51 10.50 3.37
N PRO A 29 12.63 9.89 2.94
CA PRO A 29 12.67 9.36 1.59
C PRO A 29 11.51 8.37 1.48
N LYS A 30 10.43 8.76 0.80
CA LYS A 30 9.42 7.83 0.32
C LYS A 30 10.20 6.88 -0.57
N LEU A 31 10.47 5.68 -0.05
CA LEU A 31 11.32 4.69 -0.69
C LEU A 31 10.83 4.54 -2.13
N GLU A 32 11.64 4.98 -3.08
CA GLU A 32 11.25 5.01 -4.48
C GLU A 32 10.85 3.60 -4.91
N SER A 33 9.67 3.48 -5.52
CA SER A 33 9.12 2.23 -5.99
C SER A 33 10.06 1.60 -7.01
N HIS A 34 10.82 0.60 -6.59
CA HIS A 34 11.65 -0.16 -7.50
C HIS A 34 10.83 -1.29 -8.11
N TRP A 35 10.93 -1.49 -9.42
CA TRP A 35 10.25 -2.55 -10.19
C TRP A 35 10.56 -4.00 -9.74
N TRP A 36 11.45 -4.19 -8.76
CA TRP A 36 11.84 -5.48 -8.20
C TRP A 36 11.22 -5.79 -6.83
N THR A 37 10.54 -4.84 -6.18
CA THR A 37 9.84 -5.12 -4.92
C THR A 37 8.48 -5.76 -5.20
N PRO A 38 8.03 -6.75 -4.39
CA PRO A 38 6.69 -7.32 -4.53
C PRO A 38 5.62 -6.23 -4.43
N GLY A 39 4.73 -6.19 -5.41
CA GLY A 39 3.55 -5.34 -5.42
C GLY A 39 2.34 -6.11 -4.91
N PHE A 40 1.44 -5.40 -4.23
CA PHE A 40 0.16 -5.93 -3.80
C PHE A 40 -0.98 -5.01 -4.24
N GLU A 41 -2.06 -5.59 -4.76
CA GLU A 41 -3.34 -4.91 -4.93
C GLU A 41 -4.36 -5.54 -3.97
N VAL A 42 -4.85 -4.73 -3.04
CA VAL A 42 -5.86 -5.18 -2.07
C VAL A 42 -7.22 -4.66 -2.49
N HIS A 43 -8.17 -5.58 -2.60
CA HIS A 43 -9.55 -5.34 -2.96
C HIS A 43 -10.44 -5.54 -1.73
N ILE A 44 -11.31 -4.57 -1.44
CA ILE A 44 -12.31 -4.64 -0.38
C ILE A 44 -13.68 -4.43 -1.03
N ASN A 45 -14.44 -5.52 -1.12
CA ASN A 45 -15.79 -5.51 -1.67
C ASN A 45 -16.84 -5.52 -0.55
N SER A 46 -17.84 -4.66 -0.69
CA SER A 46 -19.03 -4.67 0.16
C SER A 46 -20.04 -5.69 -0.35
N SER A 47 -20.08 -6.88 0.23
CA SER A 47 -21.05 -7.94 -0.07
C SER A 47 -22.22 -7.94 0.95
N LEU A 48 -22.60 -6.74 1.41
CA LEU A 48 -23.68 -6.53 2.37
C LEU A 48 -25.06 -6.52 1.69
N PRO A 49 -26.17 -6.74 2.43
CA PRO A 49 -27.52 -6.80 1.86
C PRO A 49 -27.87 -5.55 1.06
N ILE A 50 -28.62 -5.75 -0.02
CA ILE A 50 -29.19 -4.66 -0.80
C ILE A 50 -30.08 -3.81 0.11
N ASN A 51 -29.94 -2.49 0.03
CA ASN A 51 -30.64 -1.49 0.88
C ASN A 51 -30.18 -1.43 2.35
N SER A 52 -29.08 -2.08 2.73
CA SER A 52 -28.43 -1.83 4.02
C SER A 52 -27.69 -0.49 4.04
N ASN A 53 -27.29 -0.03 5.23
CA ASN A 53 -26.42 1.15 5.32
C ASN A 53 -25.08 0.89 4.61
N PRO A 54 -24.45 1.93 4.02
CA PRO A 54 -23.14 1.77 3.40
C PRO A 54 -22.09 1.28 4.39
N LEU A 55 -21.20 0.40 3.91
CA LEU A 55 -19.97 0.06 4.64
C LEU A 55 -19.08 1.29 4.64
N LYS A 56 -18.62 1.71 5.83
CA LYS A 56 -17.63 2.77 5.96
C LYS A 56 -16.37 2.21 6.58
N PHE A 57 -15.22 2.66 6.13
CA PHE A 57 -13.97 2.25 6.77
C PHE A 57 -12.85 3.23 6.51
N ARG A 58 -11.82 3.15 7.34
CA ARG A 58 -10.56 3.87 7.16
C ARG A 58 -9.41 2.93 7.40
N CYS A 59 -8.53 2.85 6.43
CA CYS A 59 -7.35 2.00 6.46
C CYS A 59 -6.09 2.84 6.64
N LYS A 60 -5.15 2.34 7.45
CA LYS A 60 -3.88 2.98 7.72
C LYS A 60 -2.75 1.96 7.75
N SER A 61 -1.56 2.42 7.39
CA SER A 61 -0.28 1.77 7.69
C SER A 61 0.54 2.69 8.60
N ALA A 62 1.81 2.33 8.83
CA ALA A 62 2.74 3.23 9.52
C ALA A 62 3.01 4.53 8.72
N ASP A 63 3.00 4.43 7.39
CA ASP A 63 3.45 5.49 6.48
C ASP A 63 2.31 6.19 5.73
N ASP A 64 1.16 5.51 5.56
CA ASP A 64 0.04 5.98 4.75
C ASP A 64 -1.30 5.93 5.49
N ASP A 65 -2.17 6.88 5.18
CA ASP A 65 -3.57 6.89 5.59
C ASP A 65 -4.43 6.98 4.34
N LEU A 66 -5.22 5.94 4.06
CA LEU A 66 -6.05 5.86 2.86
C LEU A 66 -7.31 6.72 2.95
N GLY A 67 -7.55 7.36 4.09
CA GLY A 67 -8.69 8.22 4.33
C GLY A 67 -9.99 7.46 4.62
N ASP A 68 -11.08 8.21 4.70
CA ASP A 68 -12.41 7.67 4.96
C ASP A 68 -13.09 7.24 3.66
N ILE A 69 -13.48 5.97 3.59
CA ILE A 69 -14.06 5.32 2.43
C ILE A 69 -15.50 4.91 2.75
N VAL A 70 -16.40 5.03 1.77
CA VAL A 70 -17.81 4.65 1.88
C VAL A 70 -18.17 3.81 0.66
N LEU A 71 -18.64 2.58 0.88
CA LEU A 71 -19.06 1.65 -0.16
C LEU A 71 -20.52 1.26 0.03
N ARG A 72 -21.34 1.43 -1.01
CA ARG A 72 -22.66 0.79 -1.10
C ARG A 72 -22.52 -0.71 -1.36
N THR A 73 -23.62 -1.42 -1.25
CA THR A 73 -23.71 -2.84 -1.65
C THR A 73 -23.14 -3.06 -3.05
N ASN A 74 -22.27 -4.06 -3.16
CA ASN A 74 -21.52 -4.49 -4.34
C ASN A 74 -20.47 -3.49 -4.87
N GLU A 75 -20.27 -2.34 -4.22
CA GLU A 75 -19.15 -1.46 -4.55
C GLU A 75 -17.84 -2.05 -3.98
N GLU A 76 -16.73 -1.73 -4.64
CA GLU A 76 -15.39 -2.18 -4.30
C GLU A 76 -14.45 -0.99 -4.18
N PHE A 77 -13.61 -1.04 -3.16
CA PHE A 77 -12.44 -0.19 -3.04
C PHE A 77 -11.20 -1.02 -3.29
N LYS A 78 -10.23 -0.46 -4.03
CA LYS A 78 -8.95 -1.11 -4.24
C LYS A 78 -7.81 -0.11 -4.13
N PHE A 79 -6.69 -0.58 -3.63
CA PHE A 79 -5.47 0.20 -3.55
C PHE A 79 -4.25 -0.69 -3.79
N HIS A 80 -3.21 -0.08 -4.34
CA HIS A 80 -1.95 -0.73 -4.67
C HIS A 80 -0.81 -0.12 -3.87
N PHE A 81 0.11 -0.96 -3.43
CA PHE A 81 1.37 -0.54 -2.84
C PHE A 81 2.47 -1.54 -3.20
N ASN A 82 3.72 -1.09 -3.05
CA ASN A 82 4.88 -1.95 -3.12
C ASN A 82 5.38 -2.22 -1.70
N GLU A 83 5.67 -3.47 -1.42
CA GLU A 83 6.19 -3.87 -0.12
C GLU A 83 7.68 -3.50 0.02
N HIS A 84 8.13 -3.29 1.26
CA HIS A 84 9.54 -3.11 1.54
C HIS A 84 10.32 -4.38 1.23
N PHE A 85 11.61 -4.25 0.90
CA PHE A 85 12.45 -5.40 0.55
C PHE A 85 12.51 -6.49 1.64
N LEU A 86 12.24 -6.14 2.90
CA LEU A 86 12.24 -7.06 4.04
C LEU A 86 10.83 -7.38 4.56
N GLY A 87 9.77 -7.07 3.80
CA GLY A 87 8.39 -7.20 4.27
C GLY A 87 8.04 -6.19 5.36
N GLY A 88 7.06 -6.54 6.21
CA GLY A 88 6.69 -5.77 7.39
C GLY A 88 5.68 -4.66 7.11
N THR A 89 5.11 -4.61 5.90
CA THR A 89 4.00 -3.70 5.63
C THR A 89 2.75 -4.20 6.33
N LEU A 90 2.11 -3.31 7.10
CA LEU A 90 0.85 -3.57 7.79
C LEU A 90 -0.16 -2.55 7.31
N TYR A 91 -1.32 -3.02 6.83
CA TYR A 91 -2.51 -2.20 6.74
C TYR A 91 -3.59 -2.76 7.64
N PHE A 92 -4.09 -1.92 8.55
CA PHE A 92 -5.23 -2.20 9.40
C PHE A 92 -6.35 -1.22 9.07
N CYS A 93 -7.58 -1.69 9.11
CA CYS A 93 -8.74 -0.85 8.85
C CYS A 93 -9.74 -0.95 9.99
N HIS A 94 -10.34 0.19 10.31
CA HIS A 94 -11.51 0.24 11.17
C HIS A 94 -12.75 0.31 10.29
N PHE A 95 -13.65 -0.66 10.44
CA PHE A 95 -14.90 -0.80 9.69
C PHE A 95 -16.09 -0.42 10.54
N TYR A 96 -17.08 0.23 9.90
CA TYR A 96 -18.35 0.60 10.49
C TYR A 96 -19.48 0.17 9.56
N TRP A 97 -20.46 -0.53 10.13
CA TRP A 97 -21.69 -0.88 9.42
C TRP A 97 -22.85 -1.02 10.42
N ASP A 98 -23.93 -0.28 10.21
CA ASP A 98 -25.03 -0.16 11.18
C ASP A 98 -24.54 0.21 12.58
N SER A 99 -24.78 -0.66 13.57
CA SER A 99 -24.33 -0.52 14.95
C SER A 99 -23.05 -1.32 15.25
N LYS A 100 -22.42 -1.91 14.23
CA LYS A 100 -21.21 -2.72 14.35
C LYS A 100 -19.99 -1.88 13.98
N ASP A 101 -18.95 -2.02 14.79
CA ASP A 101 -17.64 -1.46 14.51
C ASP A 101 -16.53 -2.43 14.94
N THR A 102 -15.47 -2.52 14.14
CA THR A 102 -14.36 -3.45 14.42
C THR A 102 -13.11 -3.04 13.65
N SER A 103 -11.94 -3.39 14.19
CA SER A 103 -10.65 -3.18 13.53
C SER A 103 -9.99 -4.49 13.16
N HIS A 104 -9.56 -4.61 11.91
CA HIS A 104 -8.91 -5.80 11.38
C HIS A 104 -7.70 -5.45 10.51
N ASP A 105 -6.66 -6.28 10.62
CA ASP A 105 -5.54 -6.28 9.69
C ASP A 105 -6.04 -6.82 8.35
N ILE A 106 -5.99 -6.00 7.30
CA ILE A 106 -6.36 -6.45 5.94
C ILE A 106 -5.14 -6.81 5.10
N PHE A 107 -3.95 -6.45 5.59
CA PHE A 107 -2.68 -6.85 5.02
C PHE A 107 -1.58 -6.91 6.08
N ASN A 108 -0.83 -8.00 6.08
CA ASN A 108 0.42 -8.20 6.82
C ASN A 108 1.16 -9.37 6.16
N ASP A 109 2.39 -9.68 6.59
CA ASP A 109 3.20 -10.76 6.02
C ASP A 109 2.45 -12.10 5.93
N LYS A 110 1.61 -12.44 6.92
CA LYS A 110 0.83 -13.71 6.92
C LYS A 110 -0.33 -13.71 5.93
N ILE A 111 -0.88 -12.54 5.63
CA ILE A 111 -1.93 -12.36 4.61
C ILE A 111 -1.29 -12.35 3.22
N ALA A 112 -0.12 -11.71 3.08
CA ALA A 112 0.65 -11.65 1.85
C ALA A 112 0.91 -13.05 1.26
N ASP A 113 1.30 -14.02 2.11
CA ASP A 113 1.50 -15.44 1.73
C ASP A 113 0.27 -16.11 1.11
N LYS A 114 -0.93 -15.57 1.35
CA LYS A 114 -2.21 -16.11 0.87
C LYS A 114 -2.75 -15.35 -0.34
N CYS A 115 -2.16 -14.20 -0.68
CA CYS A 115 -2.55 -13.43 -1.85
C CYS A 115 -2.11 -14.17 -3.12
N GLY A 116 -2.94 -14.13 -4.15
CA GLY A 116 -2.68 -14.88 -5.38
C GLY A 116 -1.83 -14.07 -6.34
N LEU A 117 -0.76 -14.69 -6.85
CA LEU A 117 0.05 -14.12 -7.91
C LEU A 117 -0.78 -13.95 -9.19
N GLU A 118 -0.80 -12.74 -9.74
CA GLU A 118 -1.31 -12.49 -11.09
C GLU A 118 -0.29 -13.00 -12.13
N SER A 119 -0.78 -13.63 -13.19
CA SER A 119 0.10 -14.20 -14.22
C SER A 119 0.87 -13.09 -14.95
N GLY A 120 2.20 -13.03 -14.74
CA GLY A 120 3.12 -12.25 -15.56
C GLY A 120 3.78 -11.05 -14.88
N PHE A 121 3.46 -10.74 -13.63
CA PHE A 121 4.06 -9.62 -12.89
C PHE A 121 4.37 -9.99 -11.43
N PHE A 122 5.24 -9.21 -10.77
CA PHE A 122 5.46 -9.26 -9.32
C PHE A 122 4.27 -8.66 -8.54
N LEU A 123 3.04 -8.84 -9.03
CA LEU A 123 1.82 -8.32 -8.43
C LEU A 123 1.00 -9.48 -7.87
N SER A 124 0.71 -9.39 -6.57
CA SER A 124 -0.17 -10.30 -5.87
C SER A 124 -1.47 -9.60 -5.51
N GLU A 125 -2.58 -10.31 -5.63
CA GLU A 125 -3.90 -9.76 -5.32
C GLU A 125 -4.50 -10.39 -4.06
N CYS A 126 -5.08 -9.54 -3.23
CA CYS A 126 -5.68 -9.89 -1.96
C CYS A 126 -7.15 -9.46 -1.98
N TYR A 127 -8.08 -10.40 -1.94
CA TYR A 127 -9.51 -10.10 -2.06
C TYR A 127 -10.23 -10.25 -0.72
N TRP A 128 -10.83 -9.17 -0.26
CA TRP A 128 -11.71 -9.13 0.91
C TRP A 128 -13.17 -8.96 0.50
N LYS A 129 -14.05 -9.75 1.10
CA LYS A 129 -15.50 -9.58 1.05
C LYS A 129 -16.03 -9.34 2.44
N VAL A 130 -16.70 -8.21 2.63
CA VAL A 130 -17.36 -7.85 3.88
C VAL A 130 -18.83 -8.24 3.78
N GLN A 131 -19.27 -9.13 4.66
CA GLN A 131 -20.62 -9.69 4.72
C GLN A 131 -21.26 -9.44 6.08
N GLU A 132 -22.53 -9.82 6.24
CA GLU A 132 -23.30 -9.55 7.47
C GLU A 132 -22.70 -10.20 8.73
N ASP A 133 -22.09 -11.36 8.55
CA ASP A 133 -21.53 -12.23 9.59
C ASP A 133 -20.01 -12.05 9.77
N GLY A 134 -19.31 -11.46 8.80
CA GLY A 134 -17.91 -11.12 8.96
C GLY A 134 -17.15 -10.85 7.67
N PHE A 135 -15.85 -11.13 7.74
CA PHE A 135 -14.86 -10.73 6.74
C PHE A 135 -14.24 -11.98 6.14
N TYR A 136 -14.32 -12.07 4.82
CA TYR A 136 -13.90 -13.23 4.07
C TYR A 136 -12.73 -12.87 3.16
N PHE A 137 -11.77 -13.78 3.04
CA PHE A 137 -10.56 -13.57 2.25
C PHE A 137 -10.41 -14.62 1.17
N SER A 138 -9.89 -14.22 0.00
CA SER A 138 -9.36 -15.12 -1.02
C SER A 138 -8.14 -14.49 -1.72
N GLY A 139 -7.20 -15.32 -2.16
CA GLY A 139 -6.10 -14.87 -3.02
C GLY A 139 -6.52 -14.69 -4.48
N ARG A 140 -7.75 -15.03 -4.86
CA ARG A 140 -8.25 -14.89 -6.24
C ARG A 140 -9.69 -14.39 -6.22
N GLN A 141 -10.05 -13.53 -7.18
CA GLN A 141 -11.40 -12.97 -7.28
C GLN A 141 -12.50 -14.04 -7.32
N ASN A 142 -12.27 -15.12 -8.08
CA ASN A 142 -13.18 -16.25 -8.25
C ASN A 142 -12.77 -17.47 -7.40
N GLY A 143 -11.97 -17.25 -6.36
CA GLY A 143 -11.49 -18.31 -5.47
C GLY A 143 -12.52 -18.71 -4.40
N GLU A 144 -12.15 -19.72 -3.61
CA GLU A 144 -12.85 -20.03 -2.37
C GLU A 144 -12.55 -18.92 -1.35
N PHE A 145 -13.60 -18.33 -0.79
CA PHE A 145 -13.51 -17.30 0.25
C PHE A 145 -13.62 -17.95 1.62
N LYS A 146 -12.65 -17.68 2.50
CA LYS A 146 -12.64 -18.20 3.87
C LYS A 146 -12.86 -17.08 4.86
N GLN A 147 -13.75 -17.31 5.83
CA GLN A 147 -13.98 -16.34 6.90
C GLN A 147 -12.72 -16.21 7.75
N MET A 148 -12.22 -14.99 7.89
CA MET A 148 -11.02 -14.65 8.65
C MET A 148 -11.37 -13.95 9.95
N TYR A 149 -12.40 -13.11 9.92
CA TYR A 149 -12.86 -12.33 11.07
C TYR A 149 -14.39 -12.30 11.14
N THR A 150 -14.91 -12.09 12.34
CA THR A 150 -16.33 -11.76 12.58
C THR A 150 -16.44 -10.31 13.00
N TRP A 151 -17.64 -9.74 12.86
CA TRP A 151 -17.97 -8.53 13.60
C TRP A 151 -17.85 -8.77 15.12
N GLN A 152 -17.54 -7.70 15.87
CA GLN A 152 -17.56 -7.70 17.34
C GLN A 152 -18.92 -7.24 17.88
#